data_AF-A0A0W8G5P8-F1
#
_entry.id   AF-A0A0W8G5P8-F1
#
_cell.length_a   1.000
_cell.length_b   1.000
_cell.length_c   1.000
_cell.angle_alpha   90.00
_cell.angle_beta   90.00
_cell.angle_gamma   90.00
#
_symmetry.space_group_name_H-M   'P 1'
#
loop_
_entity.id
_entity.type
_entity.pdbx_description
1 polymer ?
#
loop_
_entity_poly.entity_id
_entity_poly.type
_entity_poly.pdbx_seq_one_letter_code
_entity_poly.pdbx_strand_id
1 'polypeptide(L)'
;MTSRPRATIALLWDHSHLWGLLLHRALTASGLPFVLVRGRDVPQLLDGGAPPRLLAVPGGFARKKLEALGPQGVDAVRRFVAAGGAYLGICGGAGLALSDPDGLSLCPWRRAGFTNRLKHFISGHVGVVPDRDSPLTPPWLPERPLVPVWWPARFAPPLAAEPEGVLAAYDGPGPDFMLADLDVAGLPAATLTSWRERFGLGFGPEFLGAGPCILAGRFGQGTVVLSHAHLETPDSPQANAWLAHLLAVLTGEPPPASPPDAVPAWNPAEEPRRFGEDGLDQAVCLLDAVIDLGIAHRLLFRRSPWLLGWRPGTPGFAVSNLRAMAHLAAACPATAPARAFWREHGERFAAGMRRFHDGVAEYFLSERLAATLSRFDRETVPEAALARERHELFGPPPGVGGACGRLVATLDELVRLLLAG
;
A
#
# COMPACT_ATOMS: atom_id res chain seq x y z
N MET A 1 -31.33 23.16 0.21
CA MET A 1 -30.60 21.89 0.36
C MET A 1 -29.87 21.62 -0.94
N THR A 2 -28.61 22.03 -1.04
CA THR A 2 -27.75 21.67 -2.18
C THR A 2 -27.45 20.18 -2.11
N SER A 3 -27.96 19.40 -3.05
CA SER A 3 -27.70 17.96 -3.14
C SER A 3 -26.19 17.72 -3.18
N ARG A 4 -25.66 16.96 -2.23
CA ARG A 4 -24.25 16.54 -2.20
C ARG A 4 -23.90 15.93 -3.58
N PRO A 5 -22.80 16.33 -4.24
CA PRO A 5 -22.45 15.78 -5.54
C PRO A 5 -22.32 14.26 -5.41
N ARG A 6 -22.88 13.54 -6.39
CA ARG A 6 -22.87 12.06 -6.41
C ARG A 6 -21.43 11.57 -6.50
N ALA A 7 -21.08 10.58 -5.68
CA ALA A 7 -19.75 9.98 -5.71
C ALA A 7 -19.50 9.31 -7.07
N THR A 8 -18.41 9.69 -7.73
CA THR A 8 -17.97 9.13 -9.01
C THR A 8 -17.03 7.94 -8.79
N ILE A 9 -16.39 7.87 -7.62
CA ILE A 9 -15.44 6.83 -7.25
C ILE A 9 -15.89 6.14 -5.95
N ALA A 10 -15.84 4.81 -5.92
CA ALA A 10 -15.88 4.04 -4.68
C ALA A 10 -14.48 3.56 -4.33
N LEU A 11 -14.02 3.90 -3.12
CA LEU A 11 -12.75 3.43 -2.57
C LEU A 11 -13.00 2.25 -1.62
N LEU A 12 -12.52 1.06 -1.99
CA LEU A 12 -12.66 -0.14 -1.15
C LEU A 12 -11.75 -0.01 0.09
N TRP A 13 -12.36 0.04 1.28
CA TRP A 13 -11.63 0.33 2.51
C TRP A 13 -10.97 -0.90 3.15
N ASP A 14 -11.60 -2.08 3.14
CA ASP A 14 -11.17 -3.22 3.95
C ASP A 14 -9.71 -3.62 3.70
N HIS A 15 -8.96 -3.81 4.77
CA HIS A 15 -7.56 -4.26 4.74
C HIS A 15 -6.63 -3.42 3.86
N SER A 16 -6.93 -2.12 3.75
CA SER A 16 -6.12 -1.15 3.00
C SER A 16 -5.05 -0.48 3.86
N HIS A 17 -5.36 -0.23 5.13
CA HIS A 17 -4.45 0.40 6.12
C HIS A 17 -3.71 1.60 5.52
N LEU A 18 -2.38 1.69 5.67
CA LEU A 18 -1.54 2.76 5.11
C LEU A 18 -1.84 3.06 3.64
N TRP A 19 -1.97 2.04 2.80
CA TRP A 19 -2.22 2.21 1.37
C TRP A 19 -3.60 2.81 1.07
N GLY A 20 -4.59 2.49 1.90
CA GLY A 20 -5.90 3.15 1.85
C GLY A 20 -5.80 4.63 2.18
N LEU A 21 -4.95 5.00 3.13
CA LEU A 21 -4.72 6.40 3.52
C LEU A 21 -4.07 7.18 2.38
N LEU A 22 -3.06 6.61 1.72
CA LEU A 22 -2.40 7.26 0.59
C LEU A 22 -3.37 7.48 -0.57
N LEU A 23 -4.16 6.46 -0.93
CA LEU A 23 -5.12 6.59 -2.01
C LEU A 23 -6.25 7.57 -1.66
N HIS A 24 -6.73 7.56 -0.40
CA HIS A 24 -7.67 8.58 0.08
C HIS A 24 -7.10 9.99 -0.07
N ARG A 25 -5.84 10.22 0.32
CA ARG A 25 -5.18 11.54 0.17
C ARG A 25 -5.06 11.94 -1.29
N ALA A 26 -4.68 11.02 -2.18
CA ALA A 26 -4.59 11.29 -3.60
C ALA A 26 -5.96 11.63 -4.23
N LEU A 27 -7.02 10.89 -3.85
CA LEU A 27 -8.39 11.18 -4.28
C LEU A 27 -8.91 12.51 -3.71
N THR A 28 -8.52 12.87 -2.48
CA THR A 28 -8.86 14.18 -1.90
C THR A 28 -8.18 15.30 -2.67
N ALA A 29 -6.90 15.13 -3.02
CA ALA A 29 -6.13 16.12 -3.77
C ALA A 29 -6.62 16.30 -5.22
N SER A 30 -7.19 15.26 -5.84
CA SER A 30 -7.75 15.36 -7.19
C SER A 30 -9.07 16.12 -7.26
N GLY A 31 -9.74 16.32 -6.12
CA GLY A 31 -11.05 16.97 -6.05
C GLY A 31 -12.21 16.15 -6.62
N LEU A 32 -11.97 14.92 -7.06
CA LEU A 32 -13.02 14.04 -7.58
C LEU A 32 -13.89 13.52 -6.43
N PRO A 33 -15.24 13.53 -6.55
CA PRO A 33 -16.11 13.06 -5.49
C PRO A 33 -15.99 11.54 -5.34
N PHE A 34 -15.68 11.08 -4.12
CA PHE A 34 -15.54 9.66 -3.82
C PHE A 34 -16.23 9.29 -2.51
N VAL A 35 -16.48 7.99 -2.33
CA VAL A 35 -17.05 7.41 -1.10
C VAL A 35 -16.21 6.22 -0.65
N LEU A 36 -16.05 6.07 0.67
CA LEU A 36 -15.49 4.85 1.25
C LEU A 36 -16.55 3.76 1.29
N VAL A 37 -16.22 2.56 0.80
CA VAL A 37 -17.11 1.40 0.83
C VAL A 37 -16.44 0.21 1.51
N ARG A 38 -17.19 -0.53 2.33
CA ARG A 38 -16.75 -1.82 2.85
C ARG A 38 -17.17 -2.94 1.92
N GLY A 39 -16.40 -4.03 1.86
CA GLY A 39 -16.63 -5.17 0.97
C GLY A 39 -18.06 -5.70 1.07
N ARG A 40 -18.61 -5.80 2.29
CA ARG A 40 -19.98 -6.21 2.56
C ARG A 40 -21.08 -5.29 2.01
N ASP A 41 -20.73 -4.01 1.78
CA ASP A 41 -21.63 -2.95 1.30
C ASP A 41 -21.46 -2.71 -0.22
N VAL A 42 -20.48 -3.38 -0.86
CA VAL A 42 -20.18 -3.27 -2.29
C VAL A 42 -21.36 -3.72 -3.17
N PRO A 43 -22.05 -4.85 -2.92
CA PRO A 43 -23.18 -5.25 -3.74
C PRO A 43 -24.26 -4.17 -3.83
N GLN A 44 -24.64 -3.62 -2.67
CA GLN A 44 -25.69 -2.60 -2.57
C GLN A 44 -25.29 -1.31 -3.30
N LEU A 45 -24.01 -0.91 -3.21
CA LEU A 45 -23.50 0.28 -3.89
C LEU A 45 -23.44 0.12 -5.41
N LEU A 46 -22.93 -1.02 -5.89
CA LEU A 46 -22.67 -1.25 -7.32
C LEU A 46 -23.91 -1.69 -8.10
N ASP A 47 -24.86 -2.39 -7.44
CA ASP A 47 -26.13 -2.78 -8.06
C ASP A 47 -27.21 -1.70 -7.94
N GLY A 48 -26.94 -0.59 -7.24
CA GLY A 48 -27.86 0.52 -7.13
C GLY A 48 -28.17 1.16 -8.49
N GLY A 49 -29.29 1.89 -8.62
CA GLY A 49 -29.67 2.55 -9.89
C GLY A 49 -28.73 3.68 -10.34
N ALA A 50 -27.68 3.94 -9.56
CA ALA A 50 -26.80 5.07 -9.69
C ALA A 50 -25.37 4.72 -9.19
N PRO A 51 -24.70 3.67 -9.74
CA PRO A 51 -23.39 3.26 -9.25
C PRO A 51 -22.31 4.32 -9.54
N PRO A 52 -21.19 4.30 -8.80
CA PRO A 52 -19.99 5.06 -9.16
C PRO A 52 -19.46 4.61 -10.54
N ARG A 53 -18.59 5.40 -11.15
CA ARG A 53 -17.93 5.03 -12.41
C ARG A 53 -16.69 4.18 -12.22
N LEU A 54 -16.02 4.34 -11.07
CA LEU A 54 -14.76 3.67 -10.76
C LEU A 54 -14.84 2.99 -9.39
N LEU A 55 -14.44 1.72 -9.33
CA LEU A 55 -14.02 1.06 -8.10
C LEU A 55 -12.49 1.15 -7.97
N ALA A 56 -12.02 1.95 -7.03
CA ALA A 56 -10.61 2.09 -6.69
C ALA A 56 -10.26 1.17 -5.52
N VAL A 57 -9.29 0.27 -5.73
CA VAL A 57 -8.87 -0.73 -4.76
C VAL A 57 -7.39 -0.52 -4.43
N PRO A 58 -7.06 -0.03 -3.22
CA PRO A 58 -5.69 0.28 -2.82
C PRO A 58 -4.90 -1.01 -2.55
N GLY A 59 -3.63 -0.81 -2.20
CA GLY A 59 -2.73 -1.85 -1.71
C GLY A 59 -3.25 -2.59 -0.48
N GLY A 60 -2.48 -3.58 -0.02
CA GLY A 60 -2.80 -4.40 1.15
C GLY A 60 -2.96 -5.88 0.80
N PHE A 61 -3.78 -6.59 1.56
CA PHE A 61 -3.89 -8.05 1.44
C PHE A 61 -5.04 -8.45 0.51
N ALA A 62 -4.71 -8.79 -0.74
CA ALA A 62 -5.69 -9.23 -1.76
C ALA A 62 -6.68 -10.29 -1.23
N ARG A 63 -6.15 -11.36 -0.61
CA ARG A 63 -6.97 -12.44 -0.04
C ARG A 63 -7.95 -11.94 1.03
N LYS A 64 -7.50 -11.08 1.95
CA LYS A 64 -8.37 -10.54 3.00
C LYS A 64 -9.44 -9.59 2.42
N LYS A 65 -9.10 -8.85 1.35
CA LYS A 65 -10.08 -8.04 0.60
C LYS A 65 -11.14 -8.91 -0.07
N LEU A 66 -10.73 -10.04 -0.66
CA LEU A 66 -11.66 -11.03 -1.22
C LEU A 66 -12.59 -11.61 -0.15
N GLU A 67 -12.04 -11.99 1.01
CA GLU A 67 -12.81 -12.48 2.16
C GLU A 67 -13.82 -11.42 2.64
N ALA A 68 -13.43 -10.14 2.70
CA ALA A 68 -14.30 -9.04 3.08
C ALA A 68 -15.40 -8.72 2.05
N LEU A 69 -15.14 -8.93 0.75
CA LEU A 69 -16.15 -8.83 -0.32
C LEU A 69 -17.17 -9.95 -0.23
N GLY A 70 -16.71 -11.18 0.06
CA GLY A 70 -17.53 -12.38 -0.03
C GLY A 70 -18.03 -12.68 -1.45
N PRO A 71 -18.75 -13.80 -1.65
CA PRO A 71 -19.18 -14.22 -2.98
C PRO A 71 -20.05 -13.18 -3.70
N GLN A 72 -21.00 -12.56 -2.99
CA GLN A 72 -21.88 -11.55 -3.56
C GLN A 72 -21.12 -10.28 -3.97
N GLY A 73 -20.12 -9.86 -3.18
CA GLY A 73 -19.25 -8.73 -3.53
C GLY A 73 -18.43 -9.02 -4.78
N VAL A 74 -17.86 -10.23 -4.89
CA VAL A 74 -17.13 -10.67 -6.09
C VAL A 74 -18.02 -10.60 -7.33
N ASP A 75 -19.22 -11.17 -7.27
CA ASP A 75 -20.15 -11.16 -8.40
C ASP A 75 -20.62 -9.75 -8.76
N ALA A 76 -20.88 -8.90 -7.78
CA ALA A 76 -21.25 -7.51 -8.00
C ALA A 76 -20.13 -6.72 -8.70
N VAL A 77 -18.88 -6.87 -8.26
CA VAL A 77 -17.73 -6.22 -8.91
C VAL A 77 -17.58 -6.70 -10.34
N ARG A 78 -17.67 -8.01 -10.60
CA ARG A 78 -17.57 -8.57 -11.95
C ARG A 78 -18.69 -8.03 -12.85
N ARG A 79 -19.95 -8.03 -12.39
CA ARG A 79 -21.08 -7.48 -13.15
C ARG A 79 -20.91 -5.98 -13.42
N PHE A 80 -20.50 -5.22 -12.42
CA PHE A 80 -20.24 -3.78 -12.54
C PHE A 80 -19.22 -3.47 -13.64
N VAL A 81 -18.07 -4.14 -13.62
CA VAL A 81 -17.04 -3.94 -14.64
C VAL A 81 -17.53 -4.45 -16.00
N ALA A 82 -18.15 -5.63 -16.06
CA ALA A 82 -18.69 -6.16 -17.31
C ALA A 82 -19.70 -5.21 -17.99
N ALA A 83 -20.46 -4.46 -17.21
CA ALA A 83 -21.45 -3.50 -17.68
C ALA A 83 -20.87 -2.13 -18.09
N GLY A 84 -19.56 -1.91 -17.97
CA GLY A 84 -18.89 -0.66 -18.36
C GLY A 84 -18.26 0.12 -17.23
N GLY A 85 -18.37 -0.34 -15.98
CA GLY A 85 -17.67 0.24 -14.84
C GLY A 85 -16.15 0.07 -14.95
N ALA A 86 -15.39 0.97 -14.31
CA ALA A 86 -13.95 0.89 -14.27
C ALA A 86 -13.44 0.27 -12.96
N TYR A 87 -12.32 -0.45 -13.04
CA TYR A 87 -11.58 -0.98 -11.90
C TYR A 87 -10.14 -0.46 -11.92
N LEU A 88 -9.69 0.17 -10.82
CA LEU A 88 -8.30 0.53 -10.60
C LEU A 88 -7.77 -0.22 -9.38
N GLY A 89 -6.86 -1.17 -9.59
CA GLY A 89 -6.21 -1.92 -8.52
C GLY A 89 -4.76 -1.51 -8.35
N ILE A 90 -4.34 -1.22 -7.12
CA ILE A 90 -2.95 -0.87 -6.79
C ILE A 90 -2.36 -1.94 -5.87
N CYS A 91 -1.18 -2.47 -6.19
CA CYS A 91 -0.44 -3.48 -5.44
C CYS A 91 -1.32 -4.68 -5.01
N GLY A 92 -1.78 -4.75 -3.76
CA GLY A 92 -2.75 -5.74 -3.29
C GLY A 92 -4.08 -5.72 -4.05
N GLY A 93 -4.60 -4.54 -4.39
CA GLY A 93 -5.78 -4.38 -5.23
C GLY A 93 -5.54 -4.80 -6.69
N ALA A 94 -4.31 -4.62 -7.21
CA ALA A 94 -3.94 -5.19 -8.50
C ALA A 94 -4.00 -6.72 -8.45
N GLY A 95 -3.39 -7.30 -7.42
CA GLY A 95 -3.36 -8.75 -7.20
C GLY A 95 -4.72 -9.38 -6.87
N LEU A 96 -5.73 -8.59 -6.50
CA LEU A 96 -7.11 -9.06 -6.30
C LEU A 96 -7.82 -9.31 -7.64
N ALA A 97 -7.46 -8.59 -8.71
CA ALA A 97 -8.16 -8.65 -10.00
C ALA A 97 -7.63 -9.72 -10.97
N LEU A 98 -6.51 -10.36 -10.63
CA LEU A 98 -5.84 -11.38 -11.45
C LEU A 98 -6.66 -12.67 -11.52
N SER A 99 -6.34 -13.52 -12.51
CA SER A 99 -6.97 -14.81 -12.78
C SER A 99 -6.49 -15.96 -11.87
N ASP A 100 -5.92 -15.65 -10.71
CA ASP A 100 -5.63 -16.68 -9.70
C ASP A 100 -6.94 -17.22 -9.10
N PRO A 101 -6.98 -18.48 -8.60
CA PRO A 101 -8.20 -19.10 -8.07
C PRO A 101 -8.90 -18.28 -6.98
N ASP A 102 -8.13 -17.51 -6.21
CA ASP A 102 -8.59 -16.62 -5.14
C ASP A 102 -8.62 -15.14 -5.57
N GLY A 103 -9.04 -14.86 -6.82
CA GLY A 103 -9.10 -13.52 -7.39
C GLY A 103 -10.42 -13.22 -8.10
N LEU A 104 -10.65 -11.96 -8.45
CA LEU A 104 -11.85 -11.52 -9.17
C LEU A 104 -11.84 -11.98 -10.63
N SER A 105 -10.72 -12.44 -11.17
CA SER A 105 -10.58 -12.88 -12.58
C SER A 105 -11.10 -11.83 -13.58
N LEU A 106 -10.72 -10.57 -13.37
CA LEU A 106 -11.00 -9.44 -14.28
C LEU A 106 -9.89 -9.27 -15.32
N CYS A 107 -8.71 -9.86 -15.09
CA CYS A 107 -7.54 -9.77 -15.95
C CYS A 107 -6.90 -11.17 -16.09
N PRO A 108 -6.55 -11.63 -17.32
CA PRO A 108 -6.03 -12.97 -17.57
C PRO A 108 -4.61 -13.21 -17.01
N TRP A 109 -3.90 -12.13 -16.66
CA TRP A 109 -2.61 -12.21 -16.00
C TRP A 109 -2.74 -12.85 -14.62
N ARG A 110 -1.63 -13.41 -14.13
CA ARG A 110 -1.56 -14.13 -12.87
C ARG A 110 -0.54 -13.51 -11.94
N ARG A 111 -0.58 -13.87 -10.66
CA ARG A 111 0.49 -13.55 -9.73
C ARG A 111 1.68 -14.47 -9.98
N ALA A 112 2.83 -13.90 -10.28
CA ALA A 112 4.06 -14.66 -10.37
C ALA A 112 4.51 -15.11 -8.96
N GLY A 113 4.93 -16.36 -8.85
CA GLY A 113 5.62 -16.86 -7.67
C GLY A 113 7.03 -16.28 -7.55
N PHE A 114 7.59 -16.33 -6.34
CA PHE A 114 8.97 -15.92 -6.07
C PHE A 114 9.84 -17.16 -5.95
N THR A 115 10.58 -17.47 -7.02
CA THR A 115 11.71 -18.41 -6.94
C THR A 115 12.88 -17.79 -6.18
N ASN A 116 13.05 -16.46 -6.27
CA ASN A 116 13.97 -15.67 -5.46
C ASN A 116 13.21 -14.50 -4.81
N ARG A 117 13.14 -14.50 -3.47
CA ARG A 117 12.45 -13.46 -2.69
C ARG A 117 13.18 -12.11 -2.67
N LEU A 118 14.43 -12.00 -3.13
CA LEU A 118 15.15 -10.72 -3.21
C LEU A 118 14.38 -9.66 -4.00
N LYS A 119 13.70 -10.07 -5.08
CA LYS A 119 12.89 -9.17 -5.91
C LYS A 119 11.65 -8.61 -5.18
N HIS A 120 11.27 -9.20 -4.05
CA HIS A 120 10.22 -8.69 -3.16
C HIS A 120 10.70 -7.67 -2.15
N PHE A 121 12.00 -7.51 -1.99
CA PHE A 121 12.56 -6.56 -1.04
C PHE A 121 12.87 -5.20 -1.65
N ILE A 122 12.49 -4.96 -2.91
CA ILE A 122 12.73 -3.67 -3.56
C ILE A 122 11.74 -2.61 -3.10
N SER A 123 12.21 -1.37 -3.00
CA SER A 123 11.35 -0.22 -2.73
C SER A 123 11.90 1.09 -3.29
N GLY A 124 11.05 2.10 -3.46
CA GLY A 124 11.41 3.41 -4.02
C GLY A 124 10.97 3.57 -5.46
N HIS A 125 11.40 4.67 -6.07
CA HIS A 125 11.13 4.95 -7.47
C HIS A 125 11.91 4.01 -8.38
N VAL A 126 11.24 3.63 -9.46
CA VAL A 126 11.78 2.89 -10.60
C VAL A 126 11.42 3.65 -11.86
N GLY A 127 12.27 3.56 -12.88
CA GLY A 127 11.90 3.96 -14.23
C GLY A 127 10.95 2.93 -14.83
N VAL A 128 10.05 3.37 -15.70
CA VAL A 128 9.23 2.49 -16.53
C VAL A 128 9.24 2.94 -17.98
N VAL A 129 8.94 2.04 -18.92
CA VAL A 129 8.63 2.36 -20.32
C VAL A 129 7.11 2.28 -20.50
N PRO A 130 6.42 3.40 -20.73
CA PRO A 130 4.97 3.40 -20.94
C PRO A 130 4.60 3.06 -22.39
N ASP A 131 3.43 2.44 -22.58
CA ASP A 131 2.77 2.31 -23.87
C ASP A 131 2.22 3.68 -24.30
N ARG A 132 2.83 4.27 -25.32
CA ARG A 132 2.53 5.63 -25.81
C ARG A 132 1.26 5.72 -26.63
N ASP A 133 0.80 4.61 -27.18
CA ASP A 133 -0.39 4.58 -28.03
C ASP A 133 -1.67 4.43 -27.19
N SER A 134 -1.52 4.09 -25.91
CA SER A 134 -2.64 3.96 -24.99
C SER A 134 -3.22 5.33 -24.58
N PRO A 135 -4.55 5.51 -24.61
CA PRO A 135 -5.19 6.71 -24.07
C PRO A 135 -5.02 6.83 -22.54
N LEU A 136 -4.56 5.77 -21.87
CA LEU A 136 -4.25 5.77 -20.43
C LEU A 136 -2.85 6.30 -20.13
N THR A 137 -2.06 6.60 -21.15
CA THR A 137 -0.75 7.25 -21.03
C THR A 137 -0.87 8.72 -21.46
N PRO A 138 -0.65 9.68 -20.55
CA PRO A 138 -0.72 11.08 -20.92
C PRO A 138 0.40 11.46 -21.91
N PRO A 139 0.13 12.31 -22.92
CA PRO A 139 1.11 12.66 -23.94
C PRO A 139 2.30 13.46 -23.38
N TRP A 140 2.09 14.18 -22.28
CA TRP A 140 3.11 14.98 -21.59
C TRP A 140 3.99 14.16 -20.63
N LEU A 141 3.74 12.86 -20.46
CA LEU A 141 4.54 12.02 -19.57
C LEU A 141 5.97 11.89 -20.12
N PRO A 142 7.04 12.03 -19.30
CA PRO A 142 8.42 11.85 -19.76
C PRO A 142 8.65 10.47 -20.39
N GLU A 143 9.63 10.31 -21.29
CA GLU A 143 9.96 9.02 -21.95
C GLU A 143 10.07 7.86 -20.97
N ARG A 144 10.77 8.12 -19.87
CA ARG A 144 11.01 7.20 -18.76
C ARG A 144 10.50 7.83 -17.46
N PRO A 145 9.19 7.75 -17.15
CA PRO A 145 8.67 8.31 -15.91
C PRO A 145 9.12 7.48 -14.71
N LEU A 146 9.27 8.17 -13.58
CA LEU A 146 9.60 7.58 -12.29
C LEU A 146 8.30 7.28 -11.52
N VAL A 147 8.12 6.03 -11.15
CA VAL A 147 6.97 5.57 -10.36
C VAL A 147 7.44 4.78 -9.14
N PRO A 148 6.83 4.96 -7.96
CA PRO A 148 7.28 4.30 -6.75
C PRO A 148 6.70 2.90 -6.61
N VAL A 149 7.51 1.96 -6.15
CA VAL A 149 7.09 0.62 -5.74
C VAL A 149 7.45 0.38 -4.28
N TRP A 150 6.60 -0.35 -3.56
CA TRP A 150 6.79 -0.66 -2.14
C TRP A 150 6.60 -2.16 -1.94
N TRP A 151 7.70 -2.92 -2.05
CA TRP A 151 7.71 -4.39 -1.95
C TRP A 151 6.72 -5.06 -2.93
N PRO A 152 6.84 -4.78 -4.24
CA PRO A 152 5.81 -5.12 -5.22
C PRO A 152 5.69 -6.63 -5.47
N ALA A 153 4.45 -7.03 -5.76
CA ALA A 153 4.15 -8.29 -6.46
C ALA A 153 4.76 -8.31 -7.88
N ARG A 154 4.63 -9.43 -8.59
CA ARG A 154 4.99 -9.54 -10.01
C ARG A 154 3.82 -10.14 -10.77
N PHE A 155 3.56 -9.65 -11.98
CA PHE A 155 2.63 -10.29 -12.90
C PHE A 155 3.34 -11.41 -13.66
N ALA A 156 2.64 -12.51 -13.86
CA ALA A 156 3.01 -13.60 -14.74
C ALA A 156 2.04 -13.61 -15.94
N PRO A 157 2.55 -13.87 -17.15
CA PRO A 157 1.72 -13.90 -18.35
C PRO A 157 0.60 -14.96 -18.24
N PRO A 158 -0.49 -14.79 -18.99
CA PRO A 158 -1.54 -15.81 -19.09
C PRO A 158 -0.96 -17.17 -19.54
N LEU A 159 -1.57 -18.28 -19.11
CA LEU A 159 -1.10 -19.63 -19.48
C LEU A 159 -1.48 -20.04 -20.91
N ALA A 160 -2.58 -19.50 -21.43
CA ALA A 160 -3.24 -19.97 -22.65
C ALA A 160 -3.54 -18.83 -23.64
N ALA A 161 -2.94 -17.65 -23.44
CA ALA A 161 -3.14 -16.48 -24.28
C ALA A 161 -1.86 -15.65 -24.34
N GLU A 162 -1.70 -14.91 -25.44
CA GLU A 162 -0.57 -13.98 -25.60
C GLU A 162 -0.65 -12.86 -24.54
N PRO A 163 0.50 -12.43 -23.99
CA PRO A 163 0.53 -11.37 -22.99
C PRO A 163 0.23 -10.01 -23.63
N GLU A 164 -1.01 -9.56 -23.51
CA GLU A 164 -1.46 -8.24 -23.93
C GLU A 164 -1.72 -7.30 -22.74
N GLY A 165 -1.89 -6.01 -23.04
CA GLY A 165 -2.34 -5.02 -22.06
C GLY A 165 -1.25 -4.54 -21.11
N VAL A 166 0.02 -4.56 -21.53
CA VAL A 166 1.10 -3.93 -20.76
C VAL A 166 1.06 -2.42 -20.99
N LEU A 167 0.57 -1.66 -20.00
CA LEU A 167 0.54 -0.20 -20.05
C LEU A 167 1.91 0.40 -19.72
N ALA A 168 2.69 -0.28 -18.87
CA ALA A 168 4.05 0.13 -18.55
C ALA A 168 4.91 -1.06 -18.12
N ALA A 169 6.16 -1.13 -18.60
CA ALA A 169 7.13 -2.14 -18.20
C ALA A 169 8.25 -1.54 -17.34
N TYR A 170 8.85 -2.32 -16.44
CA TYR A 170 9.97 -1.86 -15.62
C TYR A 170 11.21 -1.53 -16.46
N ASP A 171 11.87 -0.40 -16.16
CA ASP A 171 13.07 0.10 -16.83
C ASP A 171 14.22 0.41 -15.85
N GLY A 172 14.28 -0.32 -14.74
CA GLY A 172 15.37 -0.24 -13.76
C GLY A 172 15.17 0.79 -12.64
N PRO A 173 16.21 1.06 -11.86
CA PRO A 173 16.11 1.77 -10.59
C PRO A 173 15.98 3.29 -10.79
N GLY A 174 15.34 3.93 -9.82
CA GLY A 174 15.28 5.39 -9.67
C GLY A 174 16.24 5.89 -8.58
N PRO A 175 16.20 7.21 -8.28
CA PRO A 175 17.19 7.89 -7.43
C PRO A 175 17.13 7.53 -5.95
N ASP A 176 16.04 6.93 -5.48
CA ASP A 176 15.86 6.50 -4.09
C ASP A 176 15.72 4.98 -4.00
N PHE A 177 16.06 4.21 -5.03
CA PHE A 177 15.84 2.76 -5.08
C PHE A 177 16.64 2.00 -4.00
N MET A 178 15.95 1.13 -3.26
CA MET A 178 16.54 0.29 -2.22
C MET A 178 16.23 -1.19 -2.44
N LEU A 179 17.16 -2.05 -2.03
CA LEU A 179 16.95 -3.49 -1.86
C LEU A 179 17.02 -3.82 -0.36
N ALA A 180 15.88 -4.14 0.24
CA ALA A 180 15.72 -4.25 1.68
C ALA A 180 16.18 -2.97 2.41
N ASP A 181 17.25 -3.06 3.21
CA ASP A 181 17.90 -1.96 3.92
C ASP A 181 19.16 -1.45 3.22
N LEU A 182 19.46 -1.93 2.00
CA LEU A 182 20.55 -1.45 1.18
C LEU A 182 20.09 -0.31 0.27
N ASP A 183 20.70 0.87 0.42
CA ASP A 183 20.59 1.97 -0.52
C ASP A 183 21.39 1.65 -1.79
N VAL A 184 20.69 1.13 -2.80
CA VAL A 184 21.31 0.73 -4.07
C VAL A 184 21.58 1.96 -4.94
N ALA A 185 20.70 2.96 -4.88
CA ALA A 185 20.85 4.19 -5.65
C ALA A 185 22.08 5.02 -5.22
N GLY A 186 22.45 4.95 -3.95
CA GLY A 186 23.66 5.58 -3.41
C GLY A 186 24.98 4.85 -3.70
N LEU A 187 24.97 3.65 -4.29
CA LEU A 187 26.19 2.88 -4.54
C LEU A 187 26.99 3.41 -5.74
N PRO A 188 28.34 3.44 -5.67
CA PRO A 188 29.17 3.78 -6.83
C PRO A 188 28.92 2.83 -8.01
N ALA A 189 28.90 3.38 -9.23
CA ALA A 189 28.72 2.57 -10.45
C ALA A 189 29.74 1.43 -10.56
N ALA A 190 31.01 1.68 -10.18
CA ALA A 190 32.04 0.65 -10.16
C ALA A 190 31.72 -0.51 -9.21
N THR A 191 31.05 -0.24 -8.07
CA THR A 191 30.60 -1.28 -7.13
C THR A 191 29.49 -2.13 -7.76
N LEU A 192 28.52 -1.51 -8.41
CA LEU A 192 27.43 -2.21 -9.09
C LEU A 192 27.97 -3.10 -10.23
N THR A 193 28.92 -2.59 -11.03
CA THR A 193 29.61 -3.36 -12.06
C THR A 193 30.35 -4.55 -11.45
N SER A 194 31.12 -4.31 -10.38
CA SER A 194 31.86 -5.37 -9.69
C SER A 194 30.95 -6.46 -9.14
N TRP A 195 29.79 -6.11 -8.57
CA TRP A 195 28.82 -7.10 -8.07
C TRP A 195 28.15 -7.89 -9.19
N ARG A 196 27.86 -7.26 -10.31
CA ARG A 196 27.36 -7.95 -11.51
C ARG A 196 28.39 -8.99 -12.00
N GLU A 197 29.66 -8.60 -12.11
CA GLU A 197 30.73 -9.48 -12.57
C GLU A 197 31.04 -10.61 -11.59
N ARG A 198 31.12 -10.31 -10.29
CA ARG A 198 31.53 -11.28 -9.26
C ARG A 198 30.42 -12.18 -8.77
N PHE A 199 29.21 -11.65 -8.66
CA PHE A 199 28.08 -12.33 -8.00
C PHE A 199 26.88 -12.53 -8.94
N GLY A 200 26.94 -12.04 -10.18
CA GLY A 200 25.80 -12.06 -11.10
C GLY A 200 24.64 -11.16 -10.68
N LEU A 201 24.86 -10.24 -9.72
CA LEU A 201 23.82 -9.37 -9.19
C LEU A 201 23.82 -8.02 -9.91
N GLY A 202 23.00 -7.89 -10.93
CA GLY A 202 22.66 -6.61 -11.56
C GLY A 202 21.38 -6.01 -10.98
N PHE A 203 21.23 -4.69 -11.10
CA PHE A 203 20.02 -3.95 -10.69
C PHE A 203 19.31 -3.26 -11.86
N GLY A 204 19.61 -3.64 -13.11
CA GLY A 204 18.96 -3.08 -14.30
C GLY A 204 17.52 -3.59 -14.49
N PRO A 205 16.87 -3.28 -15.62
CA PRO A 205 15.53 -3.77 -15.96
C PRO A 205 15.38 -5.28 -15.76
N GLU A 206 16.41 -6.06 -16.10
CA GLU A 206 16.48 -7.52 -15.93
C GLU A 206 16.27 -7.98 -14.48
N PHE A 207 16.71 -7.18 -13.51
CA PHE A 207 16.55 -7.47 -12.09
C PHE A 207 15.09 -7.37 -11.68
N LEU A 208 14.43 -6.30 -12.12
CA LEU A 208 12.97 -6.10 -11.98
C LEU A 208 12.17 -7.08 -12.87
N GLY A 209 12.87 -7.81 -13.73
CA GLY A 209 12.36 -8.86 -14.60
C GLY A 209 11.96 -8.37 -15.99
N ALA A 210 12.24 -7.12 -16.34
CA ALA A 210 11.80 -6.43 -17.57
C ALA A 210 10.30 -6.62 -17.86
N GLY A 211 9.53 -6.94 -16.82
CA GLY A 211 8.13 -7.33 -16.92
C GLY A 211 7.20 -6.13 -16.75
N PRO A 212 5.89 -6.36 -16.88
CA PRO A 212 4.89 -5.32 -16.64
C PRO A 212 4.96 -4.78 -15.20
N CYS A 213 4.90 -3.46 -15.10
CA CYS A 213 4.69 -2.71 -13.88
C CYS A 213 3.22 -2.29 -13.75
N ILE A 214 2.61 -1.89 -14.89
CA ILE A 214 1.20 -1.49 -14.97
C ILE A 214 0.56 -2.25 -16.14
N LEU A 215 -0.60 -2.83 -15.88
CA LEU A 215 -1.44 -3.49 -16.87
C LEU A 215 -2.72 -2.68 -17.09
N ALA A 216 -3.23 -2.69 -18.31
CA ALA A 216 -4.53 -2.18 -18.67
C ALA A 216 -5.23 -3.13 -19.64
N GLY A 217 -6.53 -3.32 -19.48
CA GLY A 217 -7.31 -4.19 -20.35
C GLY A 217 -8.81 -3.96 -20.20
N ARG A 218 -9.59 -4.88 -20.77
CA ARG A 218 -11.05 -4.86 -20.71
C ARG A 218 -11.60 -6.10 -20.04
N PHE A 219 -12.71 -5.93 -19.35
CA PHE A 219 -13.55 -7.03 -18.89
C PHE A 219 -15.01 -6.70 -19.22
N GLY A 220 -15.59 -7.44 -20.17
CA GLY A 220 -16.83 -7.03 -20.81
C GLY A 220 -16.71 -5.64 -21.44
N GLN A 221 -17.57 -4.71 -21.03
CA GLN A 221 -17.53 -3.33 -21.52
C GLN A 221 -16.66 -2.37 -20.69
N GLY A 222 -16.20 -2.81 -19.52
CA GLY A 222 -15.44 -1.98 -18.59
C GLY A 222 -13.93 -2.03 -18.81
N THR A 223 -13.26 -1.07 -18.16
CA THR A 223 -11.81 -0.91 -18.19
C THR A 223 -11.21 -1.37 -16.86
N VAL A 224 -10.11 -2.14 -16.95
CA VAL A 224 -9.39 -2.65 -15.78
C VAL A 224 -7.95 -2.14 -15.87
N VAL A 225 -7.48 -1.43 -14.84
CA VAL A 225 -6.10 -0.96 -14.70
C VAL A 225 -5.50 -1.53 -13.42
N LEU A 226 -4.38 -2.24 -13.54
CA LEU A 226 -3.70 -2.90 -12.44
C LEU A 226 -2.27 -2.39 -12.34
N SER A 227 -1.93 -1.72 -11.24
CA SER A 227 -0.62 -1.12 -11.04
C SER A 227 0.11 -1.79 -9.87
N HIS A 228 1.34 -2.26 -10.09
CA HIS A 228 2.25 -2.54 -8.98
C HIS A 228 2.86 -1.26 -8.39
N ALA A 229 2.97 -0.21 -9.19
CA ALA A 229 3.40 1.10 -8.72
C ALA A 229 2.31 1.76 -7.88
N HIS A 230 2.72 2.37 -6.77
CA HIS A 230 1.89 3.15 -5.88
C HIS A 230 1.82 4.60 -6.37
N LEU A 231 1.08 4.83 -7.47
CA LEU A 231 0.95 6.15 -8.10
C LEU A 231 0.35 7.22 -7.17
N GLU A 232 -0.28 6.79 -6.08
CA GLU A 232 -0.85 7.61 -5.01
C GLU A 232 0.18 8.09 -3.97
N THR A 233 1.45 7.71 -4.11
CA THR A 233 2.51 8.07 -3.17
C THR A 233 2.63 9.60 -3.05
N PRO A 234 2.56 10.17 -1.83
CA PRO A 234 2.71 11.62 -1.62
C PRO A 234 4.03 12.15 -2.15
N ASP A 235 4.01 13.36 -2.71
CA ASP A 235 5.20 14.05 -3.24
C ASP A 235 5.95 13.24 -4.31
N SER A 236 5.20 12.59 -5.20
CA SER A 236 5.75 11.86 -6.36
C SER A 236 5.15 12.43 -7.65
N PRO A 237 5.64 13.58 -8.14
CA PRO A 237 4.93 14.38 -9.17
C PRO A 237 4.59 13.61 -10.44
N GLN A 238 5.52 12.82 -10.99
CA GLN A 238 5.29 12.08 -12.23
C GLN A 238 4.25 10.96 -12.04
N ALA A 239 4.32 10.25 -10.91
CA ALA A 239 3.40 9.18 -10.59
C ALA A 239 2.00 9.73 -10.26
N ASN A 240 1.92 10.83 -9.49
CA ASN A 240 0.69 11.50 -9.13
C ASN A 240 -0.01 12.10 -10.35
N ALA A 241 0.75 12.73 -11.25
CA ALA A 241 0.22 13.26 -12.50
C ALA A 241 -0.38 12.12 -13.35
N TRP A 242 0.30 10.97 -13.44
CA TRP A 242 -0.24 9.81 -14.16
C TRP A 242 -1.50 9.26 -13.49
N LEU A 243 -1.53 9.16 -12.15
CA LEU A 243 -2.75 8.79 -11.43
C LEU A 243 -3.90 9.74 -11.74
N ALA A 244 -3.68 11.05 -11.73
CA ALA A 244 -4.71 12.03 -12.04
C ALA A 244 -5.27 11.84 -13.46
N HIS A 245 -4.40 11.57 -14.44
CA HIS A 245 -4.81 11.22 -15.80
C HIS A 245 -5.68 9.95 -15.83
N LEU A 246 -5.23 8.88 -15.17
CA LEU A 246 -5.98 7.62 -15.07
C LEU A 246 -7.35 7.85 -14.41
N LEU A 247 -7.40 8.59 -13.31
CA LEU A 247 -8.65 8.90 -12.62
C LEU A 247 -9.62 9.65 -13.52
N ALA A 248 -9.15 10.67 -14.25
CA ALA A 248 -9.99 11.41 -15.19
C ALA A 248 -10.56 10.50 -16.28
N VAL A 249 -9.71 9.72 -16.97
CA VAL A 249 -10.15 8.81 -18.03
C VAL A 249 -11.12 7.74 -17.51
N LEU A 250 -10.83 7.11 -16.38
CA LEU A 250 -11.65 6.03 -15.81
C LEU A 250 -12.98 6.53 -15.22
N THR A 251 -13.05 7.82 -14.87
CA THR A 251 -14.30 8.47 -14.43
C THR A 251 -15.01 9.19 -15.58
N GLY A 252 -14.41 9.25 -16.77
CA GLY A 252 -14.91 9.96 -17.94
C GLY A 252 -14.97 11.48 -17.76
N GLU A 253 -14.16 12.01 -16.86
CA GLU A 253 -13.83 13.44 -16.76
C GLU A 253 -12.77 13.80 -17.82
N PRO A 254 -12.68 15.06 -18.25
CA PRO A 254 -11.65 15.48 -19.20
C PRO A 254 -10.25 15.29 -18.59
N PRO A 255 -9.32 14.59 -19.28
CA PRO A 255 -7.97 14.42 -18.79
C PRO A 255 -7.21 15.76 -18.76
N PRO A 256 -6.27 15.94 -17.83
CA PRO A 256 -5.51 17.19 -17.71
C PRO A 256 -4.60 17.39 -18.93
N ALA A 257 -4.65 18.59 -19.52
CA ALA A 257 -3.85 18.94 -20.71
C ALA A 257 -2.33 19.04 -20.42
N SER A 258 -1.95 19.17 -19.15
CA SER A 258 -0.58 19.28 -18.65
C SER A 258 -0.48 18.57 -17.30
N PRO A 259 0.74 18.24 -16.81
CA PRO A 259 0.89 17.59 -15.51
C PRO A 259 0.25 18.44 -14.39
N PRO A 260 -0.71 17.91 -13.61
CA PRO A 260 -1.27 18.61 -12.46
C PRO A 260 -0.29 18.65 -11.28
N ASP A 261 -0.63 19.43 -10.26
CA ASP A 261 0.11 19.46 -9.00
C ASP A 261 0.17 18.07 -8.35
N ALA A 262 1.31 17.79 -7.70
CA ALA A 262 1.52 16.54 -7.01
C ALA A 262 0.58 16.38 -5.80
N VAL A 263 0.36 15.14 -5.38
CA VAL A 263 -0.30 14.86 -4.10
C VAL A 263 0.56 15.48 -3.00
N PRO A 264 0.01 16.34 -2.12
CA PRO A 264 0.81 17.03 -1.12
C PRO A 264 1.61 16.07 -0.26
N ALA A 265 2.87 16.46 0.02
CA ALA A 265 3.73 15.76 0.96
C ALA A 265 2.98 15.48 2.27
N TRP A 266 3.32 14.35 2.90
CA TRP A 266 2.67 13.94 4.13
C TRP A 266 3.68 13.66 5.22
N ASN A 267 3.64 14.46 6.28
CA ASN A 267 4.40 14.22 7.49
C ASN A 267 3.45 14.02 8.68
N PRO A 268 3.10 12.75 9.01
CA PRO A 268 2.15 12.47 10.09
C PRO A 268 2.53 13.09 11.44
N ALA A 269 3.83 13.25 11.72
CA ALA A 269 4.30 13.78 12.99
C ALA A 269 4.11 15.30 13.14
N GLU A 270 3.98 16.03 12.04
CA GLU A 270 3.80 17.49 12.04
C GLU A 270 2.32 17.90 11.97
N GLU A 271 1.42 16.93 11.75
CA GLU A 271 -0.02 17.19 11.69
C GLU A 271 -0.55 17.56 13.10
N PRO A 272 -1.34 18.64 13.23
CA PRO A 272 -1.87 19.06 14.51
C PRO A 272 -2.86 18.03 15.07
N ARG A 273 -2.81 17.78 16.37
CA ARG A 273 -3.78 16.91 17.07
C ARG A 273 -5.14 17.62 17.15
N ARG A 274 -6.18 17.00 16.61
CA ARG A 274 -7.54 17.57 16.51
C ARG A 274 -8.63 16.61 17.00
N PHE A 275 -8.31 15.36 17.28
CA PHE A 275 -9.27 14.40 17.81
C PHE A 275 -9.70 14.75 19.24
N GLY A 276 -8.73 15.16 20.08
CA GLY A 276 -8.96 15.72 21.42
C GLY A 276 -9.18 14.69 22.53
N GLU A 277 -8.61 13.49 22.43
CA GLU A 277 -8.73 12.43 23.43
C GLU A 277 -7.35 11.91 23.86
N ASP A 278 -7.03 12.02 25.15
CA ASP A 278 -5.70 11.73 25.72
C ASP A 278 -5.20 10.31 25.42
N GLY A 279 -6.11 9.33 25.36
CA GLY A 279 -5.75 7.94 25.12
C GLY A 279 -5.15 7.69 23.72
N LEU A 280 -5.56 8.47 22.73
CA LEU A 280 -5.04 8.37 21.36
C LEU A 280 -3.71 9.09 21.22
N ASP A 281 -3.58 10.27 21.84
CA ASP A 281 -2.33 11.03 21.86
C ASP A 281 -1.23 10.26 22.61
N GLN A 282 -1.56 9.64 23.75
CA GLN A 282 -0.64 8.76 24.47
C GLN A 282 -0.22 7.56 23.60
N ALA A 283 -1.14 6.98 22.82
CA ALA A 283 -0.81 5.88 21.92
C ALA A 283 0.17 6.30 20.82
N VAL A 284 0.00 7.51 20.28
CA VAL A 284 0.94 8.08 19.32
C VAL A 284 2.33 8.26 19.95
N CYS A 285 2.41 8.81 21.16
CA CYS A 285 3.68 8.97 21.88
C CYS A 285 4.40 7.64 22.10
N LEU A 286 3.68 6.59 22.53
CA LEU A 286 4.23 5.25 22.72
C LEU A 286 4.75 4.65 21.39
N LEU A 287 4.00 4.83 20.30
CA LEU A 287 4.43 4.33 19.00
C LEU A 287 5.69 5.01 18.50
N ASP A 288 5.77 6.33 18.60
CA ASP A 288 6.96 7.08 18.19
C ASP A 288 8.18 6.70 19.06
N ALA A 289 8.00 6.47 20.37
CA ALA A 289 9.07 6.00 21.25
C ALA A 289 9.66 4.63 20.83
N VAL A 290 8.80 3.67 20.47
CA VAL A 290 9.26 2.34 19.98
C VAL A 290 9.94 2.44 18.63
N ILE A 291 9.49 3.35 17.76
CA ILE A 291 10.15 3.60 16.48
C ILE A 291 11.53 4.18 16.71
N ASP A 292 11.66 5.17 17.59
CA ASP A 292 12.94 5.80 17.90
C ASP A 292 13.92 4.79 18.53
N LEU A 293 13.42 3.87 19.38
CA LEU A 293 14.19 2.73 19.86
C LEU A 293 14.68 1.85 18.69
N GLY A 294 13.78 1.45 17.79
CA GLY A 294 14.14 0.63 16.63
C GLY A 294 15.18 1.31 15.70
N ILE A 295 15.11 2.63 15.56
CA ILE A 295 16.10 3.43 14.82
C ILE A 295 17.45 3.46 15.56
N ALA A 296 17.44 3.76 16.85
CA ALA A 296 18.64 3.79 17.69
C ALA A 296 19.40 2.45 17.66
N HIS A 297 18.66 1.33 17.55
CA HIS A 297 19.21 -0.02 17.45
C HIS A 297 19.40 -0.53 16.01
N ARG A 298 19.27 0.32 14.99
CA ARG A 298 19.50 -0.02 13.57
C ARG A 298 18.65 -1.19 13.05
N LEU A 299 17.43 -1.30 13.57
CA LEU A 299 16.40 -2.23 13.08
C LEU A 299 15.43 -1.54 12.12
N LEU A 300 15.18 -0.26 12.38
CA LEU A 300 14.34 0.62 11.58
C LEU A 300 15.16 1.80 11.06
N PHE A 301 14.68 2.43 9.98
CA PHE A 301 15.16 3.72 9.51
C PHE A 301 14.00 4.51 8.90
N ARG A 302 14.13 5.83 8.77
CA ARG A 302 13.11 6.66 8.13
C ARG A 302 13.27 6.50 6.61
N ARG A 303 12.25 5.93 5.93
CA ARG A 303 12.24 5.80 4.47
C ARG A 303 11.62 7.03 3.81
N SER A 304 10.56 7.53 4.42
CA SER A 304 9.95 8.83 4.17
C SER A 304 9.36 9.34 5.50
N PRO A 305 8.81 10.57 5.58
CA PRO A 305 8.16 11.02 6.80
C PRO A 305 6.97 10.12 7.25
N TRP A 306 6.33 9.41 6.31
CA TRP A 306 5.18 8.55 6.56
C TRP A 306 5.47 7.05 6.51
N LEU A 307 6.63 6.61 5.99
CA LEU A 307 7.02 5.20 5.85
C LEU A 307 8.35 4.90 6.55
N LEU A 308 8.42 3.77 7.24
CA LEU A 308 9.66 3.24 7.77
C LEU A 308 10.31 2.28 6.78
N GLY A 309 11.62 2.31 6.71
CA GLY A 309 12.42 1.21 6.19
C GLY A 309 12.87 0.33 7.35
N TRP A 310 13.25 -0.91 7.05
CA TRP A 310 13.63 -1.87 8.09
C TRP A 310 14.64 -2.89 7.61
N ARG A 311 15.43 -3.38 8.55
CA ARG A 311 16.32 -4.52 8.34
C ARG A 311 15.49 -5.79 8.09
N PRO A 312 15.88 -6.68 7.16
CA PRO A 312 15.22 -7.96 6.95
C PRO A 312 14.92 -8.70 8.26
N GLY A 313 13.69 -9.21 8.38
CA GLY A 313 13.19 -9.88 9.60
C GLY A 313 12.41 -8.95 10.54
N THR A 314 12.74 -7.65 10.56
CA THR A 314 12.08 -6.66 11.42
C THR A 314 10.66 -6.33 10.89
N PRO A 315 9.63 -6.21 11.76
CA PRO A 315 8.24 -5.98 11.36
C PRO A 315 7.93 -4.51 11.00
N GLY A 316 8.77 -3.87 10.18
CA GLY A 316 8.64 -2.43 9.88
C GLY A 316 7.35 -2.03 9.15
N PHE A 317 6.78 -2.91 8.31
CA PHE A 317 5.49 -2.66 7.67
C PHE A 317 4.33 -2.58 8.67
N ALA A 318 4.31 -3.47 9.67
CA ALA A 318 3.27 -3.50 10.70
C ALA A 318 3.31 -2.21 11.54
N VAL A 319 4.52 -1.83 11.96
CA VAL A 319 4.75 -0.58 12.71
C VAL A 319 4.39 0.66 11.88
N SER A 320 4.74 0.67 10.59
CA SER A 320 4.37 1.77 9.69
C SER A 320 2.86 1.95 9.55
N ASN A 321 2.11 0.85 9.38
CA ASN A 321 0.64 0.91 9.33
C ASN A 321 0.07 1.48 10.62
N LEU A 322 0.49 0.92 11.76
CA LEU A 322 -0.03 1.30 13.07
C LEU A 322 0.26 2.78 13.36
N ARG A 323 1.47 3.24 13.08
CA ARG A 323 1.88 4.65 13.21
C ARG A 323 1.03 5.55 12.31
N ALA A 324 0.94 5.24 11.02
CA ALA A 324 0.23 6.06 10.04
C ALA A 324 -1.25 6.23 10.42
N MET A 325 -1.90 5.15 10.84
CA MET A 325 -3.31 5.16 11.25
C MET A 325 -3.53 5.92 12.57
N ALA A 326 -2.66 5.73 13.56
CA ALA A 326 -2.76 6.42 14.85
C ALA A 326 -2.57 7.93 14.69
N HIS A 327 -1.53 8.35 13.94
CA HIS A 327 -1.29 9.78 13.67
C HIS A 327 -2.43 10.41 12.87
N LEU A 328 -2.94 9.73 11.84
CA LEU A 328 -4.09 10.23 11.08
C LEU A 328 -5.33 10.37 11.96
N ALA A 329 -5.66 9.34 12.74
CA ALA A 329 -6.81 9.38 13.64
C ALA A 329 -6.71 10.57 14.62
N ALA A 330 -5.52 10.80 15.18
CA ALA A 330 -5.28 11.91 16.10
C ALA A 330 -5.35 13.29 15.41
N ALA A 331 -4.98 13.37 14.13
CA ALA A 331 -4.99 14.60 13.34
C ALA A 331 -6.37 14.99 12.80
N CYS A 332 -7.31 14.05 12.73
CA CYS A 332 -8.66 14.31 12.25
C CYS A 332 -9.54 14.93 13.36
N PRO A 333 -10.35 15.96 13.06
CA PRO A 333 -11.42 16.39 13.95
C PRO A 333 -12.39 15.25 14.22
N ALA A 334 -12.75 15.03 15.48
CA ALA A 334 -13.61 13.92 15.83
C ALA A 334 -15.03 14.11 15.26
N THR A 335 -15.54 13.10 14.55
CA THR A 335 -16.94 13.02 14.13
C THR A 335 -17.80 12.44 15.25
N ALA A 336 -19.13 12.64 15.22
CA ALA A 336 -20.00 12.05 16.25
C ALA A 336 -19.93 10.51 16.28
N PRO A 337 -19.95 9.78 15.13
CA PRO A 337 -19.74 8.34 15.11
C PRO A 337 -18.36 7.92 15.65
N ALA A 338 -17.29 8.63 15.27
CA ALA A 338 -15.94 8.33 15.75
C ALA A 338 -15.81 8.51 17.26
N ARG A 339 -16.41 9.57 17.85
CA ARG A 339 -16.46 9.76 19.31
C ARG A 339 -17.24 8.66 20.02
N ALA A 340 -18.36 8.21 19.45
CA ALA A 340 -19.14 7.11 20.03
C ALA A 340 -18.33 5.81 20.05
N PHE A 341 -17.71 5.47 18.91
CA PHE A 341 -16.83 4.31 18.79
C PHE A 341 -15.64 4.38 19.75
N TRP A 342 -14.99 5.54 19.86
CA TRP A 342 -13.83 5.70 20.73
C TRP A 342 -14.18 5.58 22.22
N ARG A 343 -15.34 6.08 22.66
CA ARG A 343 -15.80 5.88 24.04
C ARG A 343 -15.98 4.40 24.41
N GLU A 344 -16.36 3.57 23.45
CA GLU A 344 -16.56 2.12 23.67
C GLU A 344 -15.24 1.34 23.63
N HIS A 345 -14.29 1.72 22.77
CA HIS A 345 -13.11 0.91 22.48
C HIS A 345 -11.78 1.52 22.94
N GLY A 346 -11.74 2.82 23.22
CA GLY A 346 -10.52 3.60 23.48
C GLY A 346 -9.74 3.14 24.69
N GLU A 347 -10.41 2.79 25.80
CA GLU A 347 -9.74 2.30 27.01
C GLU A 347 -9.00 0.97 26.74
N ARG A 348 -9.69 0.02 26.11
CA ARG A 348 -9.11 -1.27 25.71
C ARG A 348 -7.96 -1.09 24.73
N PHE A 349 -8.11 -0.17 23.78
CA PHE A 349 -7.07 0.18 22.83
C PHE A 349 -5.82 0.73 23.54
N ALA A 350 -5.99 1.72 24.43
CA ALA A 350 -4.88 2.32 25.17
C ALA A 350 -4.15 1.29 26.06
N ALA A 351 -4.89 0.40 26.74
CA ALA A 351 -4.29 -0.69 27.50
C ALA A 351 -3.54 -1.69 26.61
N GLY A 352 -4.09 -2.03 25.45
CA GLY A 352 -3.43 -2.88 24.46
C GLY A 352 -2.16 -2.23 23.89
N MET A 353 -2.19 -0.91 23.68
CA MET A 353 -1.08 -0.14 23.15
C MET A 353 0.10 -0.11 24.13
N ARG A 354 -0.14 0.04 25.44
CA ARG A 354 0.92 -0.07 26.45
C ARG A 354 1.61 -1.43 26.43
N ARG A 355 0.83 -2.52 26.45
CA ARG A 355 1.39 -3.89 26.40
C ARG A 355 2.15 -4.15 25.10
N PHE A 356 1.63 -3.65 23.98
CA PHE A 356 2.30 -3.77 22.70
C PHE A 356 3.62 -2.98 22.67
N HIS A 357 3.62 -1.76 23.21
CA HIS A 357 4.84 -0.96 23.37
C HIS A 357 5.91 -1.74 24.13
N ASP A 358 5.57 -2.25 25.32
CA ASP A 358 6.52 -2.95 26.18
C ASP A 358 7.07 -4.21 25.50
N GLY A 359 6.19 -5.01 24.89
CA GLY A 359 6.59 -6.22 24.17
C GLY A 359 7.43 -5.93 22.91
N VAL A 360 7.13 -4.88 22.14
CA VAL A 360 7.96 -4.54 20.98
C VAL A 360 9.32 -3.98 21.40
N ALA A 361 9.38 -3.23 22.50
CA ALA A 361 10.64 -2.73 23.03
C ALA A 361 11.56 -3.89 23.44
N GLU A 362 11.03 -4.87 24.19
CA GLU A 362 11.76 -6.09 24.57
C GLU A 362 12.19 -6.89 23.33
N TYR A 363 11.26 -7.12 22.39
CA TYR A 363 11.55 -7.83 21.14
C TYR A 363 12.66 -7.16 20.34
N PHE A 364 12.64 -5.83 20.17
CA PHE A 364 13.66 -5.10 19.41
C PHE A 364 15.03 -5.19 20.06
N LEU A 365 15.12 -5.06 21.39
CA LEU A 365 16.39 -5.21 22.09
C LEU A 365 16.93 -6.64 21.95
N SER A 366 16.05 -7.64 22.04
CA SER A 366 16.40 -9.06 21.91
C SER A 366 16.82 -9.42 20.47
N GLU A 367 16.11 -8.92 19.46
CA GLU A 367 16.46 -9.07 18.04
C GLU A 367 17.82 -8.43 17.74
N ARG A 368 18.09 -7.25 18.32
CA ARG A 368 19.39 -6.58 18.16
C ARG A 368 20.52 -7.37 18.83
N LEU A 369 20.27 -7.93 20.00
CA LEU A 369 21.23 -8.79 20.70
C LEU A 369 21.54 -10.04 19.86
N ALA A 370 20.51 -10.76 19.40
CA ALA A 370 20.65 -11.95 18.57
C ALA A 370 21.43 -11.65 17.28
N ALA A 371 21.11 -10.55 16.60
CA ALA A 371 21.84 -10.15 15.42
C ALA A 371 23.33 -9.86 15.69
N THR A 372 23.66 -9.34 16.87
CA THR A 372 25.05 -9.07 17.28
C THR A 372 25.79 -10.36 17.59
N LEU A 373 25.16 -11.27 18.32
CA LEU A 373 25.75 -12.56 18.72
C LEU A 373 25.81 -13.57 17.57
N SER A 374 25.01 -13.41 16.51
CA SER A 374 24.94 -14.34 15.37
C SER A 374 26.28 -14.65 14.68
N ARG A 375 27.31 -13.81 14.88
CA ARG A 375 28.67 -14.01 14.35
C ARG A 375 29.64 -14.70 15.32
N PHE A 376 29.29 -14.79 16.60
CA PHE A 376 30.18 -15.26 17.67
C PHE A 376 29.61 -16.47 18.41
N ASP A 377 28.32 -16.45 18.71
CA ASP A 377 27.58 -17.53 19.37
C ASP A 377 26.10 -17.45 18.96
N ARG A 378 25.70 -18.35 18.05
CA ARG A 378 24.34 -18.36 17.48
C ARG A 378 23.31 -18.97 18.43
N GLU A 379 23.74 -19.68 19.47
CA GLU A 379 22.85 -20.43 20.36
C GLU A 379 22.43 -19.61 21.59
N THR A 380 23.14 -18.52 21.90
CA THR A 380 22.86 -17.68 23.08
C THR A 380 21.44 -17.11 23.08
N VAL A 381 20.91 -16.74 21.92
CA VAL A 381 19.53 -16.26 21.78
C VAL A 381 18.77 -17.24 20.87
N PRO A 382 17.86 -18.07 21.43
CA PRO A 382 17.16 -19.07 20.63
C PRO A 382 16.26 -18.44 19.57
N GLU A 383 16.51 -18.74 18.30
CA GLU A 383 15.73 -18.23 17.15
C GLU A 383 14.22 -18.55 17.29
N ALA A 384 13.89 -19.73 17.84
CA ALA A 384 12.52 -20.14 18.08
C ALA A 384 11.80 -19.26 19.12
N ALA A 385 12.52 -18.72 20.11
CA ALA A 385 11.94 -17.83 21.11
C ALA A 385 11.57 -16.47 20.49
N LEU A 386 12.49 -15.87 19.73
CA LEU A 386 12.24 -14.63 18.99
C LEU A 386 11.12 -14.79 17.95
N ALA A 387 11.10 -15.93 17.25
CA ALA A 387 10.04 -16.22 16.28
C ALA A 387 8.65 -16.28 16.93
N ARG A 388 8.55 -16.87 18.13
CA ARG A 388 7.31 -16.93 18.91
C ARG A 388 6.87 -15.55 19.39
N GLU A 389 7.78 -14.78 19.99
CA GLU A 389 7.50 -13.42 20.45
C GLU A 389 7.03 -12.53 19.29
N ARG A 390 7.75 -12.58 18.16
CA ARG A 390 7.35 -11.89 16.93
C ARG A 390 5.97 -12.32 16.46
N HIS A 391 5.63 -13.62 16.54
CA HIS A 391 4.31 -14.12 16.16
C HIS A 391 3.21 -13.61 17.08
N GLU A 392 3.44 -13.56 18.39
CA GLU A 392 2.47 -13.02 19.36
C GLU A 392 2.21 -11.53 19.16
N LEU A 393 3.27 -10.76 18.88
CA LEU A 393 3.19 -9.32 18.66
C LEU A 393 2.59 -8.97 17.28
N PHE A 394 3.02 -9.63 16.21
CA PHE A 394 2.74 -9.21 14.83
C PHE A 394 2.00 -10.25 13.98
N GLY A 395 1.82 -11.47 14.48
CA GLY A 395 1.27 -12.59 13.72
C GLY A 395 2.23 -13.13 12.65
N PRO A 396 1.74 -14.01 11.75
CA PRO A 396 2.55 -14.57 10.69
C PRO A 396 3.03 -13.49 9.70
N PRO A 397 4.25 -13.61 9.13
CA PRO A 397 4.72 -12.74 8.06
C PRO A 397 3.73 -12.66 6.89
N PRO A 398 3.59 -11.50 6.22
CA PRO A 398 4.41 -10.29 6.37
C PRO A 398 4.06 -9.42 7.60
N GLY A 399 3.11 -9.85 8.45
CA GLY A 399 2.84 -9.25 9.76
C GLY A 399 1.82 -8.13 9.70
N VAL A 400 0.56 -8.45 10.02
CA VAL A 400 -0.50 -7.56 10.54
C VAL A 400 -1.51 -8.45 11.28
N GLY A 401 -1.05 -9.09 12.35
CA GLY A 401 -1.79 -10.01 13.22
C GLY A 401 -1.32 -9.88 14.67
N GLY A 402 -1.60 -10.86 15.52
CA GLY A 402 -1.18 -10.80 16.93
C GLY A 402 -1.74 -9.58 17.67
N ALA A 403 -0.96 -9.02 18.60
CA ALA A 403 -1.29 -7.78 19.29
C ALA A 403 -1.44 -6.58 18.34
N CYS A 404 -0.54 -6.43 17.37
CA CYS A 404 -0.58 -5.38 16.36
C CYS A 404 -1.91 -5.41 15.57
N GLY A 405 -2.35 -6.60 15.15
CA GLY A 405 -3.57 -6.77 14.37
C GLY A 405 -4.82 -6.33 15.12
N ARG A 406 -4.87 -6.53 16.45
CA ARG A 406 -6.00 -6.05 17.28
C ARG A 406 -6.03 -4.52 17.37
N LEU A 407 -4.86 -3.89 17.49
CA LEU A 407 -4.73 -2.43 17.49
C LEU A 407 -5.11 -1.84 16.12
N VAL A 408 -4.58 -2.43 15.04
CA VAL A 408 -4.91 -2.03 13.66
C VAL A 408 -6.40 -2.16 13.39
N ALA A 409 -7.07 -3.24 13.82
CA ALA A 409 -8.51 -3.40 13.63
C ALA A 409 -9.33 -2.28 14.28
N THR A 410 -8.92 -1.82 15.48
CA THR A 410 -9.61 -0.73 16.17
C THR A 410 -9.38 0.60 15.44
N LEU A 411 -8.15 0.88 15.04
CA LEU A 411 -7.84 2.11 14.30
C LEU A 411 -8.43 2.11 12.90
N ASP A 412 -8.56 0.97 12.23
CA ASP A 412 -9.11 0.88 10.87
C ASP A 412 -10.57 1.36 10.85
N GLU A 413 -11.38 0.90 11.81
CA GLU A 413 -12.76 1.36 11.93
C GLU A 413 -12.84 2.81 12.41
N LEU A 414 -12.00 3.23 13.37
CA LEU A 414 -11.96 4.62 13.82
C LEU A 414 -11.63 5.58 12.67
N VAL A 415 -10.57 5.29 11.91
CA VAL A 415 -10.16 6.10 10.76
C VAL A 415 -11.26 6.10 9.70
N ARG A 416 -11.90 4.96 9.42
CA ARG A 416 -13.04 4.93 8.49
C ARG A 416 -14.17 5.86 8.93
N LEU A 417 -14.51 5.88 10.22
CA LEU A 417 -15.56 6.75 10.78
C LEU A 417 -15.17 8.24 10.76
N LEU A 418 -13.86 8.54 10.78
CA LEU A 418 -13.33 9.89 10.65
C LEU A 418 -13.35 10.38 9.19
N LEU A 419 -13.04 9.49 8.24
CA LEU A 419 -12.92 9.82 6.81
C LEU A 419 -14.23 9.67 6.02
N ALA A 420 -15.22 8.95 6.53
CA ALA A 420 -16.52 8.78 5.87
C ALA A 420 -17.45 10.01 5.94
N GLY A 421 -16.98 11.11 6.54
CA GLY A 421 -17.75 12.33 6.86
C GLY A 421 -18.18 13.15 5.66
#